data_AF-A0AAV9ZRE0-F1
#
_entry.id   AF-A0AAV9ZRE0-F1
#
_cell.length_a   1.000
_cell.length_b   1.000
_cell.length_c   1.000
_cell.angle_alpha   90.00
_cell.angle_beta   90.00
_cell.angle_gamma   90.00
#
_symmetry.space_group_name_H-M   'P 1'
#
loop_
_entity.id
_entity.type
_entity.pdbx_description
1 polymer ?
#
loop_
_entity_poly.entity_id
_entity_poly.type
_entity_poly.pdbx_seq_one_letter_code
_entity_poly.pdbx_strand_id
1 'polypeptide(L)'
;TCSGISSPALIVRKVSKGTLAVCQNDGNPVNQMEKIALQRVNSDGTRCYLSTPRFAFARREDNMHPSATGSSEQGESYALLFQPPHTRYQVENGVQIEVDDLDDHLCWTIVGISRLQYTLFDARALNDSPPHMPITPFPTLSTSPAHCEISNTLELAGNFSYADPTTGERLLLDIYIGSLGPLPARTHQIEGVTGTTGMFVFATSTFLTKRPHPVAIVQMPSIGEVIRVLEKDTLKAAEGSSLPLLFIRPTDSVGYRMGPTMGLLRQALRVL
;
A
#
# COMPACT_ATOMS: atom_id res chain seq x y z
N THR A 1 3.36 7.66 0.89
CA THR A 1 2.10 8.24 0.36
C THR A 1 1.24 8.94 1.43
N CYS A 2 1.69 9.07 2.69
CA CYS A 2 0.85 9.50 3.80
C CYS A 2 0.36 10.96 3.76
N SER A 3 1.11 11.89 3.14
CA SER A 3 0.76 13.31 3.11
C SER A 3 -0.03 13.75 1.87
N GLY A 4 -0.13 12.90 0.83
CA GLY A 4 -0.73 13.28 -0.46
C GLY A 4 0.04 14.35 -1.24
N ILE A 5 1.15 14.88 -0.71
CA ILE A 5 1.98 15.89 -1.38
C ILE A 5 2.69 15.25 -2.56
N SER A 6 2.56 15.87 -3.74
CA SER A 6 3.22 15.47 -4.97
C SER A 6 4.25 16.50 -5.40
N SER A 7 5.29 16.04 -6.11
CA SER A 7 6.16 16.93 -6.86
C SER A 7 5.45 17.44 -8.12
N PRO A 8 5.96 18.50 -8.75
CA PRO A 8 5.65 18.81 -10.15
C PRO A 8 5.96 17.63 -11.08
N ALA A 9 5.51 17.70 -12.34
CA ALA A 9 5.84 16.70 -13.34
C ALA A 9 7.35 16.60 -13.57
N LEU A 10 7.88 15.38 -13.55
CA LEU A 10 9.30 15.08 -13.72
C LEU A 10 9.48 14.00 -14.79
N ILE A 11 10.57 14.09 -15.53
CA ILE A 11 11.01 13.09 -16.50
C ILE A 11 12.04 12.20 -15.82
N VAL A 12 11.77 10.90 -15.76
CA VAL A 12 12.73 9.92 -15.25
C VAL A 12 13.75 9.62 -16.33
N ARG A 13 15.04 9.79 -16.02
CA ARG A 13 16.16 9.53 -16.92
C ARG A 13 17.07 8.46 -16.33
N LYS A 14 17.43 7.45 -17.12
CA LYS A 14 18.37 6.41 -16.71
C LYS A 14 19.80 6.93 -16.76
N VAL A 15 20.52 6.92 -15.63
CA VAL A 15 21.88 7.46 -15.54
C VAL A 15 22.88 6.34 -15.77
N SER A 16 23.76 6.52 -16.78
CA SER A 16 24.84 5.58 -17.07
C SER A 16 26.18 6.27 -16.88
N LYS A 17 27.02 5.71 -16.00
CA LYS A 17 28.37 6.24 -15.70
C LYS A 17 28.40 7.74 -15.28
N GLY A 18 27.33 8.22 -14.63
CA GLY A 18 27.21 9.62 -14.23
C GLY A 18 26.86 10.58 -15.37
N THR A 19 26.41 10.07 -16.52
CA THR A 19 26.09 10.88 -17.70
C THR A 19 24.70 10.57 -18.24
N LEU A 20 24.08 11.56 -18.88
CA LEU A 20 22.81 11.46 -19.59
C LEU A 20 22.93 12.04 -20.99
N ALA A 21 22.66 11.25 -22.02
CA ALA A 21 22.47 11.78 -23.37
C ALA A 21 21.12 12.50 -23.46
N VAL A 22 21.13 13.81 -23.69
CA VAL A 22 19.95 14.69 -23.62
C VAL A 22 18.94 14.37 -24.72
N CYS A 23 19.46 14.06 -25.91
CA CYS A 23 18.65 13.78 -27.10
C CYS A 23 18.12 12.33 -27.15
N GLN A 24 18.52 11.48 -26.21
CA GLN A 24 18.12 10.07 -26.20
C GLN A 24 16.94 9.86 -25.27
N ASN A 25 15.77 9.60 -25.88
CA ASN A 25 14.69 8.94 -25.16
C ASN A 25 14.82 7.45 -25.42
N ASP A 26 15.49 6.75 -24.53
CA ASP A 26 15.75 5.32 -24.70
C ASP A 26 14.47 4.48 -24.63
N GLY A 27 13.35 5.02 -24.11
CA GLY A 27 12.06 4.33 -23.99
C GLY A 27 12.06 3.06 -23.13
N ASN A 28 13.24 2.66 -22.64
CA ASN A 28 13.46 1.43 -21.92
C ASN A 28 12.85 1.50 -20.52
N PRO A 29 12.27 0.40 -20.03
CA PRO A 29 11.77 0.34 -18.67
C PRO A 29 12.91 0.53 -17.66
N VAL A 30 12.57 1.15 -16.53
CA VAL A 30 13.50 1.31 -15.41
C VAL A 30 13.41 0.10 -14.50
N ASN A 31 14.55 -0.52 -14.18
CA ASN A 31 14.59 -1.68 -13.29
C ASN A 31 14.77 -1.28 -11.83
N GLN A 32 14.49 -2.23 -10.93
CA GLN A 32 14.74 -2.06 -9.51
C GLN A 32 16.24 -1.82 -9.24
N MET A 33 16.53 -0.93 -8.30
CA MET A 33 17.88 -0.54 -7.89
C MET A 33 18.71 0.19 -8.97
N GLU A 34 18.11 0.60 -10.08
CA GLU A 34 18.83 1.40 -11.08
C GLU A 34 19.04 2.85 -10.62
N LYS A 35 20.16 3.43 -11.09
CA LYS A 35 20.49 4.84 -10.90
C LYS A 35 19.72 5.67 -11.94
N ILE A 36 18.95 6.64 -11.45
CA ILE A 36 18.14 7.55 -12.25
C ILE A 36 18.42 9.00 -11.89
N ALA A 37 17.99 9.92 -12.74
CA ALA A 37 17.87 11.33 -12.44
C ALA A 37 16.43 11.77 -12.68
N LEU A 38 15.98 12.75 -11.90
CA LEU A 38 14.62 13.29 -11.98
C LEU A 38 14.69 14.70 -12.59
N GLN A 39 14.42 14.77 -13.89
CA GLN A 39 14.57 15.98 -14.68
C GLN A 39 13.28 16.80 -14.69
N ARG A 40 13.40 18.12 -14.55
CA ARG A 40 12.37 19.11 -14.86
C ARG A 40 12.84 19.94 -16.06
N VAL A 41 11.92 20.22 -16.98
CA VAL A 41 12.13 21.19 -18.07
C VAL A 41 11.38 22.45 -17.69
N ASN A 42 12.10 23.56 -17.57
CA ASN A 42 11.51 24.87 -17.28
C ASN A 42 10.84 25.43 -18.55
N SER A 43 10.04 26.49 -18.41
CA SER A 43 9.32 27.11 -19.54
C SER A 43 10.24 27.74 -20.59
N ASP A 44 11.47 28.09 -20.20
CA ASP A 44 12.54 28.59 -21.08
C ASP A 44 13.28 27.46 -21.82
N GLY A 45 12.91 26.20 -21.62
CA GLY A 45 13.56 25.02 -22.20
C GLY A 45 14.79 24.54 -21.43
N THR A 46 15.21 25.23 -20.36
CA THR A 46 16.36 24.80 -19.54
C THR A 46 16.03 23.56 -18.72
N ARG A 47 17.04 22.72 -18.51
CA ARG A 47 16.93 21.47 -17.76
C ARG A 47 17.46 21.66 -16.35
N CYS A 48 16.71 21.16 -15.37
CA CYS A 48 17.17 21.07 -13.99
C CYS A 48 16.87 19.69 -13.43
N TYR A 49 17.65 19.24 -12.47
CA TYR A 49 17.55 17.92 -11.85
C TYR A 49 17.27 18.04 -10.36
N LEU A 50 16.45 17.14 -9.83
CA LEU A 50 16.16 17.07 -8.41
C LEU A 50 17.43 16.70 -7.64
N SER A 51 17.82 17.55 -6.71
CA SER A 51 19.05 17.49 -5.95
C SER A 51 18.78 17.20 -4.49
N THR A 52 19.69 16.45 -3.87
CA THR A 52 19.69 16.29 -2.40
C THR A 52 20.07 17.62 -1.72
N PRO A 53 19.49 17.96 -0.55
CA PRO A 53 19.62 19.31 0.00
C PRO A 53 21.01 19.68 0.56
N ARG A 54 22.02 18.80 0.45
CA ARG A 54 23.32 19.01 1.09
C ARG A 54 24.32 19.83 0.29
N PHE A 55 24.03 20.13 -0.98
CA PHE A 55 24.98 20.85 -1.84
C PHE A 55 24.67 22.35 -2.03
N ALA A 56 23.57 22.86 -1.49
CA ALA A 56 23.23 24.28 -1.62
C ALA A 56 24.14 25.22 -0.78
N PHE A 57 24.89 24.68 0.18
CA PHE A 57 25.72 25.46 1.11
C PHE A 57 27.21 25.51 0.75
N ALA A 58 27.70 24.68 -0.19
CA ALA A 58 29.14 24.66 -0.49
C ALA A 58 29.61 25.79 -1.43
N ARG A 59 28.70 26.65 -1.93
CA ARG A 59 29.05 27.74 -2.88
C ARG A 59 28.94 29.15 -2.28
N ARG A 60 28.80 29.27 -0.96
CA ARG A 60 28.91 30.55 -0.26
C ARG A 60 30.05 30.43 0.74
N GLU A 61 31.01 31.35 0.65
CA GLU A 61 32.18 31.53 1.52
C GLU A 61 33.45 30.77 1.11
N ASP A 62 34.10 31.34 0.10
CA ASP A 62 35.56 31.41 0.10
C ASP A 62 35.96 32.36 1.26
N ASN A 63 36.83 31.88 2.17
CA ASN A 63 37.36 32.51 3.39
C ASN A 63 36.50 32.50 4.68
N MET A 64 36.54 31.41 5.44
CA MET A 64 37.09 31.42 6.81
C MET A 64 37.27 30.00 7.38
N HIS A 65 38.32 29.85 8.20
CA HIS A 65 38.86 28.64 8.82
C HIS A 65 37.85 27.72 9.56
N PRO A 66 38.11 26.40 9.68
CA PRO A 66 37.29 25.50 10.48
C PRO A 66 37.68 25.61 11.96
N SER A 67 36.77 26.12 12.79
CA SER A 67 36.80 25.87 14.24
C SER A 67 35.62 24.96 14.58
N ALA A 68 35.95 23.72 14.94
CA ALA A 68 34.99 22.72 15.40
C ALA A 68 34.27 23.22 16.66
N THR A 69 32.94 23.29 16.62
CA THR A 69 32.10 23.27 17.82
C THR A 69 30.84 22.47 17.49
N GLY A 70 30.65 21.36 18.20
CA GLY A 70 29.46 20.53 18.08
C GLY A 70 28.24 21.26 18.66
N SER A 71 27.30 21.61 17.80
CA SER A 71 25.92 21.88 18.17
C SER A 71 25.03 21.01 17.30
N SER A 72 24.30 20.11 17.96
CA SER A 72 23.21 19.34 17.40
C SER A 72 22.11 20.30 16.94
N GLU A 73 22.16 20.72 15.69
CA GLU A 73 21.13 21.57 15.11
C GLU A 73 19.88 20.75 14.78
N GLN A 74 18.78 21.28 15.29
CA GLN A 74 17.43 20.78 15.21
C GLN A 74 17.00 20.55 13.76
N GLY A 75 16.08 19.61 13.58
CA GLY A 75 15.44 19.25 12.32
C GLY A 75 14.94 20.43 11.49
N GLU A 76 15.82 20.98 10.66
CA GLU A 76 15.43 21.77 9.51
C GLU A 76 14.84 20.81 8.47
N SER A 77 13.59 21.05 8.08
CA SER A 77 12.98 20.36 6.95
C SER A 77 13.67 20.82 5.67
N TYR A 78 14.73 20.12 5.27
CA TYR A 78 15.46 20.47 4.06
C TYR A 78 14.60 20.15 2.83
N ALA A 79 14.14 21.19 2.16
CA ALA A 79 13.40 21.07 0.91
C ALA A 79 14.33 20.56 -0.20
N LEU A 80 13.83 19.63 -1.02
CA LEU A 80 14.52 19.20 -2.23
C LEU A 80 14.61 20.38 -3.22
N LEU A 81 15.76 20.53 -3.86
CA LEU A 81 16.04 21.65 -4.77
C LEU A 81 16.19 21.14 -6.20
N PHE A 82 16.07 22.05 -7.16
CA PHE A 82 16.39 21.78 -8.56
C PHE A 82 17.69 22.49 -8.92
N GLN A 83 18.65 21.76 -9.49
CA GLN A 83 19.94 22.29 -9.90
C GLN A 83 20.20 22.00 -11.39
N PRO A 84 20.85 22.93 -12.13
CA PRO A 84 21.22 22.70 -13.52
C PRO A 84 22.33 21.64 -13.61
N PRO A 85 22.39 20.86 -14.70
CA PRO A 85 23.48 19.92 -14.96
C PRO A 85 24.76 20.64 -15.43
N HIS A 86 25.86 19.89 -15.53
CA HIS A 86 27.00 20.31 -16.33
C HIS A 86 26.84 19.76 -17.76
N THR A 87 26.45 20.62 -18.70
CA THR A 87 26.22 20.23 -20.09
C THR A 87 27.51 20.30 -20.92
N ARG A 88 27.79 19.23 -21.67
CA ARG A 88 28.91 19.14 -22.62
C ARG A 88 28.45 18.59 -23.96
N TYR A 89 29.24 18.82 -25.01
CA TYR A 89 29.04 18.20 -26.32
C TYR A 89 30.03 17.07 -26.52
N GLN A 90 29.53 15.91 -26.93
CA GLN A 90 30.33 14.73 -27.24
C GLN A 90 30.04 14.28 -28.67
N VAL A 91 31.09 13.91 -29.42
CA VAL A 91 30.91 13.33 -30.76
C VAL A 91 30.84 11.82 -30.62
N GLU A 92 29.68 11.24 -30.93
CA GLU A 92 29.47 9.79 -30.97
C GLU A 92 29.04 9.41 -32.38
N ASN A 93 29.75 8.46 -33.00
CA ASN A 93 29.50 8.00 -34.37
C ASN A 93 29.44 9.14 -35.43
N GLY A 94 30.22 10.21 -35.22
CA GLY A 94 30.27 11.37 -36.11
C GLY A 94 29.13 12.39 -35.91
N VAL A 95 28.23 12.17 -34.95
CA VAL A 95 27.14 13.09 -34.59
C VAL A 95 27.49 13.81 -33.28
N GLN A 96 27.30 15.12 -33.23
CA GLN A 96 27.39 15.89 -31.99
C GLN A 96 26.14 15.63 -31.13
N ILE A 97 26.34 15.05 -29.95
CA ILE A 97 25.30 14.77 -28.96
C ILE A 97 25.56 15.66 -27.74
N GLU A 98 24.50 16.31 -27.28
CA GLU A 98 24.50 17.03 -26.01
C GLU A 98 24.35 16.03 -24.87
N VAL A 99 25.29 16.06 -23.92
CA VAL A 99 25.37 15.16 -22.77
C VAL A 99 25.38 15.99 -21.50
N ASP A 100 24.54 15.63 -20.54
CA ASP A 100 24.54 16.19 -19.21
C ASP A 100 25.37 15.28 -18.28
N ASP A 101 26.48 15.81 -17.78
CA ASP A 101 27.26 15.20 -16.71
C ASP A 101 26.55 15.50 -15.38
N LEU A 102 26.26 14.42 -14.63
CA LEU A 102 25.52 14.47 -13.38
C LEU A 102 26.40 14.04 -12.22
N ASP A 103 26.51 14.94 -11.24
CA ASP A 103 27.08 14.63 -9.95
C ASP A 103 26.18 13.65 -9.16
N ASP A 104 26.79 12.96 -8.19
CA ASP A 104 26.08 11.96 -7.38
C ASP A 104 24.89 12.53 -6.62
N HIS A 105 24.93 13.81 -6.24
CA HIS A 105 23.85 14.48 -5.51
C HIS A 105 22.60 14.76 -6.36
N LEU A 106 22.69 14.63 -7.69
CA LEU A 106 21.58 14.73 -8.65
C LEU A 106 20.99 13.36 -9.02
N CYS A 107 21.61 12.29 -8.51
CA CYS A 107 21.27 10.93 -8.86
C CYS A 107 20.52 10.22 -7.72
N TRP A 108 19.56 9.39 -8.10
CA TRP A 108 18.67 8.68 -7.19
C TRP A 108 18.66 7.19 -7.52
N THR A 109 18.46 6.35 -6.51
CA THR A 109 18.18 4.93 -6.71
C THR A 109 16.69 4.68 -6.57
N ILE A 110 16.08 4.08 -7.59
CA ILE A 110 14.65 3.76 -7.56
C ILE A 110 14.42 2.33 -7.06
N VAL A 111 13.47 2.17 -6.15
CA VAL A 111 13.07 0.87 -5.61
C VAL A 111 11.55 0.79 -5.51
N GLY A 112 11.00 -0.38 -5.85
CA GLY A 112 9.61 -0.70 -5.56
C GLY A 112 9.46 -0.98 -4.06
N ILE A 113 8.46 -0.38 -3.43
CA ILE A 113 8.16 -0.59 -2.01
C ILE A 113 6.71 -1.06 -1.90
N SER A 114 6.50 -2.14 -1.15
CA SER A 114 5.17 -2.61 -0.76
C SER A 114 4.95 -2.33 0.72
N ARG A 115 3.74 -1.90 1.09
CA ARG A 115 3.36 -1.65 2.47
C ARG A 115 2.36 -2.72 2.93
N LEU A 116 2.71 -3.39 4.01
CA LEU A 116 1.77 -4.22 4.79
C LEU A 116 1.37 -3.42 6.02
N GLN A 117 0.06 -3.29 6.26
CA GLN A 117 -0.46 -2.56 7.41
C GLN A 117 -1.59 -3.35 8.04
N TYR A 118 -1.53 -3.50 9.36
CA TYR A 118 -2.54 -4.19 10.16
C TYR A 118 -3.05 -3.23 11.23
N THR A 119 -4.35 -3.31 11.52
CA THR A 119 -4.99 -2.53 12.59
C THR A 119 -5.59 -3.51 13.59
N LEU A 120 -5.14 -3.41 14.84
CA LEU A 120 -5.62 -4.25 15.94
C LEU A 120 -6.26 -3.39 17.02
N PHE A 121 -7.20 -3.97 17.77
CA PHE A 121 -7.87 -3.34 18.89
C PHE A 121 -8.34 -4.40 19.88
N ASP A 122 -8.55 -4.02 21.15
CA ASP A 122 -9.31 -4.84 22.09
C ASP A 122 -10.80 -4.60 21.84
N ALA A 123 -11.52 -5.63 21.41
CA ALA A 123 -12.92 -5.50 21.03
C ALA A 123 -13.88 -5.38 22.23
N ARG A 124 -13.50 -5.86 23.41
CA ARG A 124 -14.36 -5.81 24.60
C ARG A 124 -13.87 -4.83 25.65
N ALA A 125 -12.62 -4.35 25.56
CA ALA A 125 -11.99 -3.48 26.56
C ALA A 125 -12.09 -4.08 27.99
N LEU A 126 -12.16 -5.41 28.07
CA LEU A 126 -12.30 -6.17 29.32
C LEU A 126 -10.94 -6.69 29.80
N ASN A 127 -9.89 -6.58 28.99
CA ASN A 127 -8.59 -7.13 29.32
C ASN A 127 -7.69 -6.03 29.91
N ASP A 128 -7.52 -6.06 31.23
CA ASP A 128 -6.50 -5.25 31.93
C ASP A 128 -5.08 -5.80 31.71
N SER A 129 -4.94 -6.96 31.06
CA SER A 129 -3.68 -7.61 30.74
C SER A 129 -3.52 -7.85 29.24
N PRO A 130 -2.29 -7.79 28.70
CA PRO A 130 -2.04 -8.10 27.29
C PRO A 130 -2.49 -9.53 26.96
N PRO A 131 -2.86 -9.81 25.70
CA PRO A 131 -3.27 -11.15 25.27
C PRO A 131 -2.22 -12.20 25.60
N HIS A 132 -2.64 -13.32 26.21
CA HIS A 132 -1.75 -14.44 26.52
C HIS A 132 -1.32 -15.25 25.29
N MET A 133 -2.00 -15.05 24.15
CA MET A 133 -1.72 -15.74 22.90
C MET A 133 -1.22 -14.76 21.84
N PRO A 134 -0.26 -15.14 20.98
CA PRO A 134 0.24 -14.27 19.92
C PRO A 134 -0.89 -13.66 19.09
N ILE A 135 -0.78 -12.38 18.76
CA ILE A 135 -1.71 -11.66 17.87
C ILE A 135 -1.54 -12.06 16.38
N THR A 136 -0.64 -13.00 16.12
CA THR A 136 -0.36 -13.56 14.80
C THR A 136 -0.87 -15.00 14.71
N PRO A 137 -1.26 -15.48 13.52
CA PRO A 137 -1.23 -14.80 12.23
C PRO A 137 -2.32 -13.73 12.12
N PHE A 138 -2.01 -12.61 11.47
CA PHE A 138 -3.04 -11.62 11.13
C PHE A 138 -4.01 -12.23 10.12
N PRO A 139 -5.32 -11.97 10.24
CA PRO A 139 -6.23 -12.35 9.18
C PRO A 139 -5.86 -11.61 7.89
N THR A 140 -6.02 -12.28 6.76
CA THR A 140 -5.73 -11.71 5.43
C THR A 140 -6.84 -12.12 4.46
N LEU A 141 -7.26 -11.20 3.60
CA LEU A 141 -8.11 -11.50 2.46
C LEU A 141 -7.22 -11.66 1.22
N SER A 142 -7.41 -12.75 0.49
CA SER A 142 -6.69 -13.02 -0.76
C SER A 142 -7.34 -12.33 -1.95
N THR A 143 -8.64 -12.06 -1.87
CA THR A 143 -9.41 -11.34 -2.89
C THR A 143 -10.34 -10.33 -2.24
N SER A 144 -10.81 -9.36 -3.02
CA SER A 144 -11.91 -8.49 -2.60
C SER A 144 -13.12 -9.35 -2.26
N PRO A 145 -13.78 -9.13 -1.11
CA PRO A 145 -14.91 -9.96 -0.76
C PRO A 145 -16.09 -9.72 -1.70
N ALA A 146 -16.87 -10.77 -1.96
CA ALA A 146 -17.90 -10.79 -2.99
C ALA A 146 -19.29 -11.04 -2.38
N HIS A 147 -20.26 -10.19 -2.70
CA HIS A 147 -21.63 -10.34 -2.20
C HIS A 147 -22.50 -11.09 -3.23
N CYS A 148 -23.18 -12.13 -2.77
CA CYS A 148 -24.21 -12.82 -3.53
C CYS A 148 -25.59 -12.30 -3.09
N GLU A 149 -26.21 -11.47 -3.92
CA GLU A 149 -27.49 -10.82 -3.64
C GLU A 149 -28.63 -11.84 -3.41
N ILE A 150 -28.69 -12.87 -4.26
CA ILE A 150 -29.78 -13.87 -4.23
C ILE A 150 -29.83 -14.62 -2.90
N SER A 151 -28.67 -15.02 -2.37
CA SER A 151 -28.57 -15.74 -1.09
C SER A 151 -28.34 -14.80 0.09
N ASN A 152 -28.19 -13.51 -0.17
CA ASN A 152 -27.71 -12.50 0.79
C ASN A 152 -26.50 -13.01 1.60
N THR A 153 -25.49 -13.55 0.90
CA THR A 153 -24.26 -14.05 1.54
C THR A 153 -23.04 -13.29 1.06
N LEU A 154 -22.02 -13.25 1.90
CA LEU A 154 -20.74 -12.62 1.62
C LEU A 154 -19.65 -13.69 1.58
N GLU A 155 -18.96 -13.77 0.45
CA GLU A 155 -17.85 -14.68 0.24
C GLU A 155 -16.52 -13.99 0.57
N LEU A 156 -15.78 -14.58 1.51
CA LEU A 156 -14.46 -14.13 1.94
C LEU A 156 -13.45 -15.23 1.66
N ALA A 157 -12.50 -15.01 0.75
CA ALA A 157 -11.37 -15.92 0.54
C ALA A 157 -10.13 -15.39 1.25
N GLY A 158 -9.51 -16.18 2.13
CA GLY A 158 -8.38 -15.68 2.90
C GLY A 158 -7.88 -16.60 3.99
N ASN A 159 -7.14 -16.05 4.95
CA ASN A 159 -6.81 -16.72 6.21
C ASN A 159 -7.49 -15.96 7.34
N PHE A 160 -8.41 -16.62 8.03
CA PHE A 160 -9.17 -16.05 9.16
C PHE A 160 -9.31 -17.10 10.28
N SER A 161 -8.25 -17.91 10.44
CA SER A 161 -8.16 -18.96 11.47
C SER A 161 -6.98 -18.73 12.40
N TYR A 162 -7.09 -19.21 13.64
CA TYR A 162 -6.03 -19.23 14.63
C TYR A 162 -5.93 -20.62 15.26
N ALA A 163 -4.76 -20.98 15.77
CA ALA A 163 -4.59 -22.22 16.51
C ALA A 163 -4.96 -22.00 17.98
N ASP A 164 -5.82 -22.85 18.52
CA ASP A 164 -6.07 -22.94 19.96
C ASP A 164 -4.77 -23.39 20.64
N PRO A 165 -4.29 -22.68 21.68
CA PRO A 165 -3.01 -22.97 22.31
C PRO A 165 -3.06 -24.24 23.18
N THR A 166 -4.26 -24.65 23.60
CA THR A 166 -4.48 -25.80 24.48
C THR A 166 -4.75 -27.06 23.68
N THR A 167 -5.61 -26.98 22.67
CA THR A 167 -6.01 -28.15 21.87
C THR A 167 -5.21 -28.28 20.57
N GLY A 168 -4.56 -27.21 20.10
CA GLY A 168 -3.90 -27.16 18.80
C GLY A 168 -4.86 -27.10 17.61
N GLU A 169 -6.17 -27.11 17.85
CA GLU A 169 -7.19 -27.07 16.79
C GLU A 169 -7.23 -25.71 16.11
N ARG A 170 -7.55 -25.69 14.81
CA ARG A 170 -7.73 -24.43 14.08
C ARG A 170 -9.16 -23.94 14.22
N LEU A 171 -9.32 -22.85 14.94
CA LEU A 171 -10.59 -22.17 15.16
C LEU A 171 -10.69 -20.95 14.24
N LEU A 172 -11.92 -20.59 13.88
CA LEU A 172 -12.20 -19.40 13.08
C LEU A 172 -12.29 -18.17 13.96
N LEU A 173 -11.90 -17.03 13.40
CA LEU A 173 -12.21 -15.74 13.98
C LEU A 173 -13.70 -15.44 13.74
N ASP A 174 -14.35 -14.85 14.73
CA ASP A 174 -15.71 -14.35 14.57
C ASP A 174 -15.71 -13.17 13.59
N ILE A 175 -16.70 -13.15 12.69
CA ILE A 175 -16.79 -12.13 11.64
C ILE A 175 -17.87 -11.13 12.01
N TYR A 176 -17.54 -9.83 11.95
CA TYR A 176 -18.46 -8.74 12.21
C TYR A 176 -18.43 -7.72 11.07
N ILE A 177 -19.56 -7.05 10.85
CA ILE A 177 -19.69 -5.91 9.95
C ILE A 177 -20.13 -4.71 10.78
N GLY A 178 -19.20 -3.77 11.04
CA GLY A 178 -19.41 -2.72 12.03
C GLY A 178 -19.69 -3.34 13.40
N SER A 179 -20.83 -2.98 14.01
CA SER A 179 -21.30 -3.59 15.25
C SER A 179 -22.20 -4.82 15.06
N LEU A 180 -22.37 -5.31 13.83
CA LEU A 180 -23.24 -6.46 13.52
C LEU A 180 -22.40 -7.75 13.56
N GLY A 181 -22.66 -8.59 14.55
CA GLY A 181 -22.05 -9.92 14.65
C GLY A 181 -22.10 -10.50 16.07
N PRO A 182 -21.54 -11.70 16.28
CA PRO A 182 -20.81 -12.49 15.29
C PRO A 182 -21.74 -13.02 14.19
N LEU A 183 -21.35 -12.87 12.93
CA LEU A 183 -22.17 -13.28 11.79
C LEU A 183 -22.02 -14.80 11.55
N PRO A 184 -23.13 -15.52 11.26
CA PRO A 184 -23.06 -16.93 10.92
C PRO A 184 -22.18 -17.15 9.69
N ALA A 185 -21.12 -17.93 9.84
CA ALA A 185 -20.19 -18.23 8.76
C ALA A 185 -20.02 -19.74 8.60
N ARG A 186 -20.04 -20.20 7.35
CA ARG A 186 -19.64 -21.57 6.98
C ARG A 186 -18.34 -21.50 6.21
N THR A 187 -17.41 -22.39 6.50
CA THR A 187 -16.12 -22.44 5.81
C THR A 187 -16.00 -23.66 4.93
N HIS A 188 -15.57 -23.43 3.70
CA HIS A 188 -15.18 -24.48 2.77
C HIS A 188 -13.67 -24.37 2.55
N GLN A 189 -12.95 -25.47 2.75
CA GLN A 189 -11.63 -25.59 2.14
C GLN A 189 -11.89 -25.96 0.68
N ILE A 190 -11.42 -25.15 -0.26
CA ILE A 190 -11.37 -25.58 -1.65
C ILE A 190 -10.31 -26.69 -1.64
N GLU A 191 -10.67 -27.96 -1.60
CA GLU A 191 -9.66 -28.98 -1.86
C GLU A 191 -9.22 -28.82 -3.31
N GLY A 192 -7.91 -28.83 -3.55
CA GLY A 192 -7.39 -28.70 -4.91
C GLY A 192 -7.96 -29.81 -5.76
N VAL A 193 -8.90 -29.49 -6.66
CA VAL A 193 -9.50 -30.45 -7.57
C VAL A 193 -8.42 -30.87 -8.58
N THR A 194 -7.72 -31.96 -8.28
CA THR A 194 -7.13 -32.83 -9.30
C THR A 194 -8.24 -33.74 -9.82
N GLY A 195 -8.98 -33.32 -10.84
CA GLY A 195 -10.03 -34.16 -11.43
C GLY A 195 -10.94 -33.44 -12.41
N THR A 196 -10.95 -33.92 -13.63
CA THR A 196 -11.68 -33.44 -14.81
C THR A 196 -13.20 -33.32 -14.65
N THR A 197 -13.76 -32.36 -15.41
CA THR A 197 -15.18 -32.22 -15.84
C THR A 197 -16.18 -31.70 -14.82
N GLY A 198 -16.25 -30.39 -14.70
CA GLY A 198 -17.34 -29.66 -14.04
C GLY A 198 -17.17 -28.17 -14.32
N MET A 199 -18.02 -27.64 -15.20
CA MET A 199 -17.95 -26.29 -15.72
C MET A 199 -18.23 -25.25 -14.62
N PHE A 200 -17.19 -24.78 -13.92
CA PHE A 200 -17.26 -23.54 -13.14
C PHE A 200 -16.30 -22.52 -13.75
N VAL A 201 -16.89 -21.50 -14.37
CA VAL A 201 -16.18 -20.36 -14.95
C VAL A 201 -15.72 -19.45 -13.81
N PHE A 202 -14.53 -19.69 -13.27
CA PHE A 202 -13.84 -18.68 -12.46
C PHE A 202 -12.95 -17.86 -13.40
N ALA A 203 -13.45 -16.68 -13.78
CA ALA A 203 -12.70 -15.71 -14.54
C ALA A 203 -11.55 -15.13 -13.69
N THR A 204 -10.33 -15.32 -14.19
CA THR A 204 -9.16 -14.44 -14.07
C THR A 204 -8.75 -13.97 -12.67
N SER A 205 -7.80 -14.70 -12.07
CA SER A 205 -6.60 -14.05 -11.51
C SER A 205 -5.46 -15.08 -11.47
N THR A 206 -4.66 -15.10 -12.53
CA THR A 206 -3.35 -15.75 -12.51
C THR A 206 -2.41 -14.89 -11.66
N PHE A 207 -1.52 -15.56 -10.91
CA PHE A 207 -0.43 -15.07 -10.05
C PHE A 207 -0.71 -15.12 -8.52
N LEU A 208 -0.04 -16.10 -7.89
CA LEU A 208 0.28 -16.27 -6.46
C LEU A 208 -0.83 -16.81 -5.53
N THR A 209 -1.01 -18.13 -5.51
CA THR A 209 -0.65 -19.04 -4.38
C THR A 209 -1.19 -20.45 -4.66
N LYS A 210 -0.30 -21.46 -4.60
CA LYS A 210 -0.59 -22.88 -4.84
C LYS A 210 -1.36 -23.57 -3.69
N ARG A 211 -1.92 -22.82 -2.75
CA ARG A 211 -2.79 -23.36 -1.70
C ARG A 211 -4.15 -22.71 -1.81
N PRO A 212 -5.21 -23.49 -2.02
CA PRO A 212 -6.56 -22.95 -1.91
C PRO A 212 -6.74 -22.37 -0.51
N HIS A 213 -6.98 -21.06 -0.45
CA HIS A 213 -7.33 -20.41 0.80
C HIS A 213 -8.74 -20.86 1.23
N PRO A 214 -9.00 -21.03 2.53
CA PRO A 214 -10.36 -21.29 2.99
C PRO A 214 -11.27 -20.13 2.55
N VAL A 215 -12.47 -20.51 2.12
CA VAL A 215 -13.53 -19.59 1.76
C VAL A 215 -14.58 -19.62 2.86
N ALA A 216 -14.82 -18.48 3.49
CA ALA A 216 -15.93 -18.28 4.41
C ALA A 216 -17.11 -17.70 3.63
N ILE A 217 -18.26 -18.36 3.73
CA ILE A 217 -19.53 -17.82 3.27
C ILE A 217 -20.29 -17.35 4.51
N VAL A 218 -20.43 -16.03 4.61
CA VAL A 218 -20.99 -15.33 5.76
C VAL A 218 -22.42 -14.92 5.43
N GLN A 219 -23.36 -15.22 6.32
CA GLN A 219 -24.74 -14.74 6.16
C GLN A 219 -24.78 -13.24 6.46
N MET A 220 -25.24 -12.45 5.50
CA MET A 220 -25.37 -11.01 5.71
C MET A 220 -26.60 -10.70 6.56
N PRO A 221 -26.50 -9.70 7.46
CA PRO A 221 -27.66 -9.12 8.13
C PRO A 221 -28.70 -8.61 7.14
N SER A 222 -29.92 -8.39 7.61
CA SER A 222 -30.94 -7.73 6.79
C SER A 222 -30.52 -6.29 6.48
N ILE A 223 -30.94 -5.78 5.32
CA ILE A 223 -30.62 -4.41 4.92
C ILE A 223 -31.14 -3.37 5.92
N GLY A 224 -32.27 -3.64 6.58
CA GLY A 224 -32.82 -2.77 7.62
C GLY A 224 -31.93 -2.68 8.86
N GLU A 225 -31.28 -3.78 9.26
CA GLU A 225 -30.30 -3.77 10.36
C GLU A 225 -29.03 -3.01 9.97
N VAL A 226 -28.57 -3.19 8.74
CA VAL A 226 -27.41 -2.47 8.20
C VAL A 226 -27.69 -0.97 8.19
N ILE A 227 -28.85 -0.53 7.68
CA ILE A 227 -29.25 0.88 7.65
C ILE A 227 -29.32 1.44 9.07
N ARG A 228 -29.94 0.74 10.02
CA ARG A 228 -30.03 1.19 11.43
C ARG A 228 -28.66 1.40 12.07
N VAL A 229 -27.71 0.51 11.81
CA VAL A 229 -26.34 0.65 12.33
C VAL A 229 -25.61 1.77 11.61
N LEU A 230 -25.77 1.89 10.30
CA LEU A 230 -25.22 3.01 9.54
C LEU A 230 -25.76 4.35 10.06
N GLU A 231 -27.06 4.49 10.31
CA GLU A 231 -27.67 5.71 10.87
C GLU A 231 -27.11 6.06 12.25
N LYS A 232 -26.93 5.05 13.10
CA LYS A 232 -26.31 5.22 14.42
C LYS A 232 -24.85 5.69 14.32
N ASP A 233 -24.13 5.21 13.31
CA ASP A 233 -22.71 5.54 13.09
C ASP A 233 -22.52 6.84 12.25
N THR A 234 -23.43 7.18 11.33
CA THR A 234 -23.40 8.41 10.50
C THR A 234 -23.73 9.65 11.29
N LEU A 235 -24.51 9.53 12.38
CA LEU A 235 -24.60 10.59 13.39
C LEU A 235 -23.22 10.95 13.98
N LYS A 236 -22.17 10.15 13.73
CA LYS A 236 -20.77 10.43 14.08
C LYS A 236 -19.80 10.49 12.89
N ALA A 237 -20.22 10.19 11.65
CA ALA A 237 -19.31 10.05 10.50
C ALA A 237 -19.85 10.72 9.22
N ALA A 238 -19.08 11.67 8.68
CA ALA A 238 -19.37 12.40 7.45
C ALA A 238 -19.24 11.53 6.19
N GLU A 239 -20.08 11.85 5.19
CA GLU A 239 -20.19 11.39 3.80
C GLU A 239 -19.40 10.13 3.37
N GLY A 240 -20.14 9.07 3.02
CA GLY A 240 -19.60 7.83 2.46
C GLY A 240 -19.57 6.63 3.41
N SER A 241 -20.55 6.54 4.31
CA SER A 241 -20.61 5.54 5.38
C SER A 241 -20.56 4.10 4.87
N SER A 242 -19.44 3.42 5.14
CA SER A 242 -19.30 1.97 5.02
C SER A 242 -19.01 1.37 6.40
N LEU A 243 -19.66 0.25 6.70
CA LEU A 243 -19.32 -0.52 7.90
C LEU A 243 -17.99 -1.29 7.68
N PRO A 244 -17.05 -1.24 8.64
CA PRO A 244 -15.79 -1.98 8.54
C PRO A 244 -16.03 -3.48 8.71
N LEU A 245 -15.28 -4.29 7.97
CA LEU A 245 -15.19 -5.74 8.24
C LEU A 245 -14.21 -5.98 9.39
N LEU A 246 -14.65 -6.67 10.43
CA LEU A 246 -13.86 -6.97 11.61
C LEU A 246 -13.77 -8.48 11.81
N PHE A 247 -12.61 -8.94 12.24
CA PHE A 247 -12.39 -10.30 12.71
C PHE A 247 -12.06 -10.25 14.19
N ILE A 248 -12.79 -10.97 15.04
CA ILE A 248 -12.60 -10.93 16.48
C ILE A 248 -12.27 -12.34 16.97
N ARG A 249 -11.20 -12.48 17.74
CA ARG A 249 -10.83 -13.75 18.35
C ARG A 249 -11.76 -14.02 19.55
N PRO A 250 -12.52 -15.12 19.57
CA PRO A 250 -13.52 -15.35 20.62
C PRO A 250 -12.92 -15.51 22.03
N THR A 251 -11.71 -16.08 22.12
CA THR A 251 -11.08 -16.48 23.38
C THR A 251 -10.59 -15.30 24.22
N ASP A 252 -10.05 -14.26 23.59
CA ASP A 252 -9.45 -13.11 24.27
C ASP A 252 -9.88 -11.75 23.69
N SER A 253 -10.85 -11.73 22.78
CA SER A 253 -11.45 -10.52 22.23
C SER A 253 -10.48 -9.63 21.43
N VAL A 254 -9.33 -10.15 20.99
CA VAL A 254 -8.45 -9.41 20.07
C VAL A 254 -9.17 -9.22 18.74
N GLY A 255 -9.40 -7.96 18.38
CA GLY A 255 -10.04 -7.53 17.16
C GLY A 255 -9.04 -7.09 16.09
N TYR A 256 -9.29 -7.50 14.86
CA TYR A 256 -8.55 -7.09 13.66
C TYR A 256 -9.50 -6.32 12.76
N ARG A 257 -9.15 -5.07 12.45
CA ARG A 257 -9.90 -4.22 11.53
C ARG A 257 -9.33 -4.37 10.13
N MET A 258 -10.15 -4.88 9.21
CA MET A 258 -9.84 -4.75 7.79
C MET A 258 -10.20 -3.36 7.29
N GLY A 259 -9.48 -2.92 6.24
CA GLY A 259 -9.73 -1.64 5.59
C GLY A 259 -11.17 -1.48 5.08
N PRO A 260 -11.51 -0.31 4.52
CA PRO A 260 -12.89 0.03 4.20
C PRO A 260 -13.54 -0.99 3.26
N THR A 261 -14.69 -1.54 3.66
CA THR A 261 -15.53 -2.46 2.88
C THR A 261 -16.32 -1.74 1.77
N MET A 262 -15.80 -0.61 1.28
CA MET A 262 -16.50 0.43 0.50
C MET A 262 -17.17 -0.07 -0.78
N GLY A 263 -16.69 -1.18 -1.37
CA GLY A 263 -17.31 -1.79 -2.54
C GLY A 263 -18.58 -2.59 -2.21
N LEU A 264 -18.59 -3.31 -1.08
CA LEU A 264 -19.62 -4.31 -0.77
C LEU A 264 -20.93 -3.70 -0.34
N LEU A 265 -20.89 -2.69 0.53
CA LEU A 265 -22.11 -1.99 0.94
C LEU A 265 -22.68 -1.15 -0.20
N ARG A 266 -21.84 -0.53 -1.03
CA ARG A 266 -22.33 0.22 -2.19
C ARG A 266 -22.96 -0.69 -3.24
N GLN A 267 -22.47 -1.92 -3.42
CA GLN A 267 -23.07 -2.86 -4.37
C GLN A 267 -24.38 -3.42 -3.84
N ALA A 268 -24.44 -3.78 -2.55
CA ALA A 268 -25.69 -4.17 -1.88
C ALA A 268 -26.73 -3.05 -1.79
N LEU A 269 -26.31 -1.77 -1.72
CA LEU A 269 -27.18 -0.60 -1.67
C LEU A 269 -27.51 0.02 -3.04
N ARG A 270 -26.78 -0.31 -4.11
CA ARG A 270 -26.99 0.23 -5.48
C ARG A 270 -28.22 -0.33 -6.20
N VAL A 271 -28.94 -1.26 -5.56
CA VAL A 271 -30.18 -1.86 -6.09
C VAL A 271 -31.44 -1.11 -5.57
N LEU A 272 -31.25 0.03 -4.89
CA LEU A 272 -32.27 1.06 -4.66
C LEU A 272 -32.06 2.24 -5.61
#